data_AF-A0A1Y4BK89-F1
#
_entry.id   AF-A0A1Y4BK89-F1
#
_cell.length_a   1.000
_cell.length_b   1.000
_cell.length_c   1.000
_cell.angle_alpha   90.00
_cell.angle_beta   90.00
_cell.angle_gamma   90.00
#
_symmetry.space_group_name_H-M   'P 1'
#
loop_
_entity.id
_entity.type
_entity.pdbx_description
1 polymer ?
#
loop_
_entity_poly.entity_id
_entity_poly.type
_entity_poly.pdbx_seq_one_letter_code
_entity_poly.pdbx_strand_id
1 'polypeptide(L)'
;MDQRTLFLRQVKLFVEKHGFILVPREQNISFMAEHGMTVDDLRRVILSLEPRDMFDGPEPDRDPRRAEKWTVAEFSPEYEEETLYLKLSVRTDVERCKCLSVKLYVDRRGTRE
;
A
#
# COMPACT_ATOMS: atom_id res chain seq x y z
N MET A 1 -20.76 6.10 -2.60
CA MET A 1 -19.44 5.64 -2.14
C MET A 1 -18.63 5.34 -3.38
N ASP A 2 -17.49 6.00 -3.57
CA ASP A 2 -16.68 5.83 -4.77
C ASP A 2 -15.79 4.57 -4.70
N GLN A 3 -15.19 4.20 -5.83
CA GLN A 3 -14.37 2.99 -5.95
C GLN A 3 -13.15 3.00 -5.01
N ARG A 4 -12.56 4.19 -4.79
CA ARG A 4 -11.42 4.39 -3.87
C ARG A 4 -11.80 4.08 -2.43
N THR A 5 -12.92 4.64 -1.96
CA THR A 5 -13.43 4.41 -0.60
C THR A 5 -13.76 2.93 -0.39
N LEU A 6 -14.36 2.27 -1.38
CA LEU A 6 -14.69 0.84 -1.30
C LEU A 6 -13.42 -0.03 -1.19
N PHE A 7 -12.41 0.21 -2.03
CA PHE A 7 -11.15 -0.51 -1.97
C PHE A 7 -10.45 -0.31 -0.62
N LEU A 8 -10.34 0.94 -0.17
CA LEU A 8 -9.69 1.25 1.10
C LEU A 8 -10.42 0.62 2.29
N ARG A 9 -11.76 0.59 2.27
CA ARG A 9 -12.54 -0.12 3.29
C ARG A 9 -12.21 -1.61 3.34
N GLN A 10 -12.02 -2.26 2.18
CA GLN A 10 -11.62 -3.68 2.13
C GLN A 10 -10.20 -3.88 2.65
N VAL A 11 -9.27 -3.01 2.28
CA VAL A 11 -7.90 -3.02 2.84
C VAL A 11 -7.97 -2.99 4.36
N LYS A 12 -8.64 -1.98 4.94
CA LYS A 12 -8.72 -1.81 6.39
C LYS A 12 -9.36 -3.02 7.07
N LEU A 13 -10.49 -3.49 6.54
CA LEU A 13 -11.19 -4.67 7.08
C LEU A 13 -10.29 -5.92 7.10
N PHE A 14 -9.56 -6.19 6.02
CA PHE A 14 -8.70 -7.36 5.94
C PHE A 14 -7.45 -7.23 6.82
N VAL A 15 -6.87 -6.02 6.92
CA VAL A 15 -5.73 -5.76 7.81
C VAL A 15 -6.12 -5.84 9.29
N GLU A 16 -7.30 -5.36 9.66
CA GLU A 16 -7.80 -5.49 11.03
C GLU A 16 -8.02 -6.96 11.40
N LYS A 17 -8.70 -7.73 10.54
CA LYS A 17 -9.10 -9.10 10.80
C LYS A 17 -7.95 -10.11 10.73
N HIS A 18 -7.07 -9.97 9.73
CA HIS A 18 -6.06 -10.98 9.39
C HIS A 18 -4.63 -10.46 9.37
N GLY A 19 -4.42 -9.16 9.59
CA GLY A 19 -3.16 -8.50 9.31
C GLY A 19 -2.89 -8.36 7.80
N PHE A 20 -1.65 -8.04 7.44
CA PHE A 20 -1.21 -7.97 6.05
C PHE A 20 0.07 -8.79 5.87
N ILE A 21 0.32 -9.22 4.62
CA ILE A 21 1.60 -9.81 4.27
C ILE A 21 2.51 -8.72 3.72
N LEU A 22 3.64 -8.47 4.39
CA LEU A 22 4.74 -7.72 3.79
C LEU A 22 5.47 -8.63 2.80
N VAL A 23 5.51 -8.24 1.52
CA VAL A 23 6.30 -8.99 0.54
C VAL A 23 7.80 -8.73 0.81
N PRO A 24 8.63 -9.77 1.01
CA PRO A 24 10.02 -9.62 1.42
C PRO A 24 10.92 -9.26 0.23
N ARG A 25 10.78 -8.02 -0.25
CA ARG A 25 11.69 -7.42 -1.23
C ARG A 25 12.82 -6.73 -0.48
N GLU A 26 14.04 -6.84 -0.99
CA GLU A 26 15.22 -6.16 -0.44
C GLU A 26 14.93 -4.68 -0.16
N GLN A 27 14.34 -3.97 -1.14
CA GLN A 27 13.90 -2.58 -0.98
C GLN A 27 13.00 -2.34 0.25
N ASN A 28 12.02 -3.22 0.50
CA ASN A 28 11.11 -3.05 1.64
C ASN A 28 11.86 -3.28 2.96
N ILE A 29 12.73 -4.28 3.00
CA ILE A 29 13.51 -4.64 4.19
C ILE A 29 14.49 -3.53 4.52
N SER A 30 15.29 -3.07 3.54
CA SER A 30 16.25 -1.99 3.73
C SER A 30 15.56 -0.70 4.14
N PHE A 31 14.48 -0.31 3.45
CA PHE A 31 13.73 0.89 3.80
C PHE A 31 13.22 0.84 5.25
N MET A 32 12.56 -0.25 5.65
CA MET A 32 12.03 -0.39 7.01
C MET A 32 13.15 -0.38 8.06
N ALA A 33 14.29 -1.03 7.77
CA ALA A 33 15.44 -1.04 8.68
C ALA A 33 16.08 0.34 8.83
N GLU A 34 16.27 1.07 7.72
CA GLU A 34 16.86 2.41 7.69
C GLU A 34 16.01 3.44 8.44
N HIS A 35 14.67 3.31 8.36
CA HIS A 35 13.72 4.24 8.97
C HIS A 35 13.20 3.76 10.33
N GLY A 36 13.78 2.70 10.90
CA GLY A 36 13.35 2.14 12.19
C GLY A 36 11.88 1.67 12.21
N MET A 37 11.27 1.44 11.05
CA MET A 37 9.86 1.16 10.90
C MET A 37 9.57 -0.32 11.18
N THR A 38 8.74 -0.59 12.17
CA THR A 38 8.30 -1.96 12.46
C THR A 38 7.12 -2.38 11.56
N VAL A 39 6.81 -3.68 11.54
CA VAL A 39 5.60 -4.18 10.85
C VAL A 39 4.33 -3.60 11.49
N ASP A 40 4.34 -3.33 12.80
CA ASP A 40 3.22 -2.71 13.50
C ASP A 40 3.08 -1.21 13.18
N ASP A 41 4.18 -0.48 12.95
CA ASP A 41 4.13 0.89 12.42
C ASP A 41 3.50 0.91 11.04
N LEU A 42 3.99 0.06 10.13
CA LEU A 42 3.42 -0.06 8.79
C LEU A 42 1.94 -0.48 8.83
N ARG A 43 1.56 -1.34 9.78
CA ARG A 43 0.14 -1.67 10.03
C ARG A 43 -0.66 -0.41 10.37
N ARG A 44 -0.19 0.41 11.31
CA ARG A 44 -0.85 1.66 11.72
C ARG A 44 -1.00 2.61 10.54
N VAL A 45 0.04 2.76 9.72
CA VAL A 45 -0.01 3.58 8.49
C VAL A 45 -1.09 3.07 7.53
N ILE A 46 -1.14 1.76 7.27
CA ILE A 46 -2.16 1.18 6.37
C ILE A 46 -3.57 1.43 6.91
N LEU A 47 -3.77 1.37 8.23
CA LEU A 47 -5.07 1.61 8.86
C LEU A 47 -5.43 3.10 8.93
N SER A 48 -4.45 4.01 8.93
CA SER A 48 -4.67 5.46 8.89
C SER A 48 -4.92 6.01 7.50
N LEU A 49 -4.60 5.27 6.43
CA LEU A 49 -4.83 5.66 5.03
C LEU A 49 -6.22 6.27 4.81
N GLU A 50 -6.27 7.31 4.00
CA GLU A 50 -7.48 7.98 3.56
C GLU A 50 -7.66 7.86 2.03
N PRO A 51 -8.89 8.06 1.51
CA PRO A 51 -9.12 8.02 0.07
C PRO A 51 -8.28 9.04 -0.72
N ARG A 52 -7.89 10.15 -0.09
CA ARG A 52 -7.03 11.19 -0.70
C ARG A 52 -5.58 10.73 -0.90
N ASP A 53 -5.12 9.77 -0.11
CA ASP A 53 -3.75 9.26 -0.22
C ASP A 53 -3.59 8.36 -1.45
N MET A 54 -4.70 7.82 -1.99
CA MET A 54 -4.69 6.98 -3.18
C MET A 54 -4.53 7.83 -4.45
N PHE A 55 -3.33 7.84 -5.01
CA PHE A 55 -3.02 8.59 -6.23
C PHE A 55 -3.10 7.72 -7.50
N ASP A 56 -3.03 6.38 -7.38
CA ASP A 56 -3.16 5.46 -8.51
C ASP A 56 -3.97 4.21 -8.14
N GLY A 57 -4.70 3.67 -9.13
CA GLY A 57 -5.67 2.61 -8.95
C GLY A 57 -6.99 3.08 -8.31
N PRO A 58 -7.83 2.13 -7.82
CA PRO A 58 -7.57 0.69 -7.78
C PRO A 58 -7.71 0.03 -9.18
N GLU A 59 -6.73 -0.79 -9.56
CA GLU A 59 -6.67 -1.49 -10.86
C GLU A 59 -6.37 -3.00 -10.70
N PRO A 60 -6.70 -3.87 -11.68
CA PRO A 60 -6.24 -5.26 -11.68
C PRO A 60 -4.70 -5.37 -11.60
N ASP A 61 -4.20 -6.42 -10.94
CA ASP A 61 -2.76 -6.72 -10.95
C ASP A 61 -2.25 -6.88 -12.38
N ARG A 62 -1.09 -6.28 -12.68
CA ARG A 62 -0.51 -6.28 -14.02
C ARG A 62 0.00 -7.65 -14.47
N ASP A 63 0.24 -8.58 -13.54
CA ASP A 63 0.52 -9.97 -13.90
C ASP A 63 -0.77 -10.65 -14.34
N PRO A 64 -0.89 -11.11 -15.61
CA PRO A 64 -2.12 -11.72 -16.13
C PRO A 64 -2.60 -12.91 -15.30
N ARG A 65 -1.70 -13.63 -14.61
CA ARG A 65 -2.05 -14.77 -13.74
C ARG A 65 -2.73 -14.34 -12.44
N ARG A 66 -2.64 -13.05 -12.09
CA ARG A 66 -3.18 -12.45 -10.86
C ARG A 66 -4.28 -11.43 -11.13
N ALA A 67 -4.34 -10.87 -12.33
CA ALA A 67 -5.26 -9.79 -12.74
C ALA A 67 -6.73 -10.07 -12.36
N GLU A 68 -7.20 -11.31 -12.50
CA GLU A 68 -8.59 -11.68 -12.18
C GLU A 68 -8.94 -11.64 -10.68
N LYS A 69 -7.94 -11.77 -9.80
CA LYS A 69 -8.16 -11.99 -8.35
C LYS A 69 -7.56 -10.92 -7.46
N TRP A 70 -6.57 -10.18 -7.96
CA TRP A 70 -5.86 -9.17 -7.20
C TRP A 70 -6.15 -7.79 -7.75
N THR A 71 -6.60 -6.91 -6.87
CA THR A 71 -6.73 -5.48 -7.14
C THR A 71 -5.61 -4.75 -6.42
N VAL A 72 -4.98 -3.78 -7.08
CA VAL A 72 -3.79 -3.06 -6.65
C VAL A 72 -4.08 -1.56 -6.63
N ALA A 73 -3.58 -0.87 -5.61
CA ALA A 73 -3.62 0.59 -5.55
C ALA A 73 -2.30 1.12 -4.95
N GLU A 74 -1.97 2.35 -5.31
CA GLU A 74 -0.78 3.04 -4.84
C GLU A 74 -1.19 4.28 -4.02
N PHE A 75 -0.51 4.47 -2.89
CA PHE A 75 -0.83 5.48 -1.91
C PHE A 75 0.39 6.30 -1.53
N SER A 76 0.17 7.56 -1.18
CA SER A 76 1.18 8.49 -0.71
C SER A 76 0.84 9.11 0.65
N PRO A 77 0.73 8.32 1.74
CA PRO A 77 0.46 8.88 3.06
C PRO A 77 1.66 9.61 3.63
N GLU A 78 1.38 10.55 4.53
CA GLU A 78 2.36 11.12 5.44
C GLU A 78 2.62 10.14 6.60
N TYR A 79 3.89 9.97 6.93
CA TYR A 79 4.34 9.24 8.11
C TYR A 79 5.54 9.99 8.69
N GLU A 80 5.40 10.43 9.94
CA GLU A 80 6.35 11.35 10.56
C GLU A 80 6.52 12.63 9.71
N GLU A 81 7.73 12.97 9.28
CA GLU A 81 8.03 14.16 8.46
C GLU A 81 8.22 13.81 6.98
N GLU A 82 7.87 12.59 6.56
CA GLU A 82 8.10 12.08 5.21
C GLU A 82 6.81 11.62 4.53
N THR A 83 6.79 11.71 3.21
CA THR A 83 5.76 11.09 2.38
C THR A 83 6.23 9.72 1.95
N LEU A 84 5.44 8.69 2.26
CA LEU A 84 5.73 7.32 1.86
C LEU A 84 5.10 7.01 0.52
N TYR A 85 5.69 6.10 -0.25
CA TYR A 85 5.03 5.37 -1.31
C TYR A 85 4.63 4.00 -0.79
N LEU A 86 3.34 3.69 -0.82
CA LEU A 86 2.80 2.37 -0.51
C LEU A 86 2.13 1.77 -1.73
N LYS A 87 2.43 0.50 -2.01
CA LYS A 87 1.70 -0.29 -3.00
C LYS A 87 1.00 -1.45 -2.32
N LEU A 88 -0.32 -1.42 -2.28
CA LEU A 88 -1.14 -2.45 -1.64
C LEU A 88 -1.87 -3.29 -2.68
N SER A 89 -2.06 -4.57 -2.38
CA SER A 89 -2.97 -5.40 -3.13
C SER A 89 -3.94 -6.19 -2.26
N VAL A 90 -5.16 -6.31 -2.74
CA VAL A 90 -6.27 -6.98 -2.06
C VAL A 90 -6.80 -8.11 -2.93
N ARG A 91 -7.14 -9.22 -2.28
CA ARG A 91 -7.86 -10.34 -2.88
C ARG A 91 -9.04 -10.71 -1.98
N THR A 92 -10.25 -10.53 -2.50
CA THR A 92 -11.49 -10.55 -1.71
C THR A 92 -12.00 -11.95 -1.38
N ASP A 93 -11.83 -12.93 -2.28
CA ASP A 93 -12.28 -14.32 -2.08
C ASP A 93 -11.58 -15.04 -0.90
N VAL A 94 -10.39 -14.57 -0.52
CA VAL A 94 -9.62 -15.07 0.63
C VAL A 94 -9.32 -13.98 1.67
N GLU A 95 -10.02 -12.84 1.59
CA GLU A 95 -9.90 -11.70 2.53
C GLU A 95 -8.45 -11.30 2.84
N ARG A 96 -7.59 -11.18 1.81
CA ARG A 96 -6.14 -11.01 2.00
C ARG A 96 -5.66 -9.66 1.52
N CYS A 97 -4.82 -9.01 2.32
CA CYS A 97 -4.07 -7.80 1.97
C CYS A 97 -2.56 -8.10 1.90
N LYS A 98 -1.88 -7.52 0.91
CA LYS A 98 -0.42 -7.52 0.79
C LYS A 98 0.10 -6.10 0.70
N CYS A 99 1.17 -5.82 1.43
CA CYS A 99 2.04 -4.69 1.14
C CYS A 99 3.10 -5.16 0.14
N LEU A 100 2.94 -4.73 -1.12
CA LEU A 100 3.86 -5.05 -2.20
C LEU A 100 5.12 -4.18 -2.12
N SER A 101 4.98 -2.90 -1.78
CA SER A 101 6.11 -1.97 -1.68
C SER A 101 5.87 -0.91 -0.62
N VAL A 102 6.95 -0.58 0.09
CA VAL A 102 7.08 0.60 0.96
C VAL A 102 8.44 1.24 0.70
N LYS A 103 8.47 2.57 0.54
CA LYS A 103 9.68 3.41 0.38
C LYS A 103 9.33 4.88 0.51
N LEU A 104 10.33 5.77 0.47
CA LEU A 104 10.09 7.20 0.25
C LEU A 104 9.35 7.46 -1.07
N TYR A 105 8.35 8.33 -1.00
CA TYR A 105 7.74 8.90 -2.18
C TYR A 105 8.68 9.96 -2.76
N VAL A 106 9.09 9.78 -4.00
CA VAL A 106 9.89 10.76 -4.73
C VAL A 106 9.02 11.31 -5.85
N ASP A 107 8.58 12.56 -5.72
CA ASP A 107 7.86 13.24 -6.81
C ASP A 107 8.84 13.53 -7.95
N ARG A 108 8.79 12.70 -8.99
CA ARG A 108 9.64 12.86 -10.18
C ARG A 108 9.23 14.05 -11.07
N ARG A 109 8.28 14.88 -10.65
CA ARG A 109 7.90 16.11 -11.36
C ARG A 109 8.85 17.29 -11.13
N GLY A 110 9.92 17.12 -10.33
CA GLY A 110 10.86 18.19 -9.97
C GLY A 110 12.25 18.18 -10.62
N THR A 111 12.52 17.40 -11.67
CA THR A 111 13.83 17.44 -12.34
C THR A 111 13.67 17.66 -13.85
N ARG A 112 13.31 18.89 -14.20
CA ARG A 112 13.61 19.51 -15.49
C ARG A 112 14.15 20.89 -15.15
N GLU A 113 15.46 20.95 -14.92
CA GLU A 113 16.24 22.15 -15.23
C GLU A 113 16.44 22.24 -16.75
#